data_AF-A0AAF0LQX5-F1
#
_entry.id   AF-A0AAF0LQX5-F1
#
_cell.length_a   1.000
_cell.length_b   1.000
_cell.length_c   1.000
_cell.angle_alpha   90.00
_cell.angle_beta   90.00
_cell.angle_gamma   90.00
#
_symmetry.space_group_name_H-M   'P 1'
#
loop_
_entity.id
_entity.type
_entity.pdbx_description
1 polymer ?
#
loop_
_entity_poly.entity_id
_entity_poly.type
_entity_poly.pdbx_seq_one_letter_code
_entity_poly.pdbx_strand_id
1 'polypeptide(L)'
;MRDDDSVLVRRMVSGDKTALATAFDRFAPVLTRYAWAVTATSADVEHVVQESLLSLWKHADGLYLPTGLLLPWLLAVCRSHAGPRGADVAGGEPLRWVQDDLAALPDTDRRLVELCLVDGRTWAEAAQLLGLRPGGPAPRRGSRATKEVQR
;
A
#
# COMPACT_ATOMS: atom_id res chain seq x y z
N MET A 1 -20.96 -9.90 -7.94
CA MET A 1 -20.92 -8.43 -7.83
C MET A 1 -19.65 -8.10 -7.09
N ARG A 2 -18.63 -7.55 -7.75
CA ARG A 2 -17.35 -7.24 -7.11
C ARG A 2 -17.60 -6.03 -6.21
N ASP A 3 -17.45 -6.18 -4.90
CA ASP A 3 -17.61 -5.05 -3.99
C ASP A 3 -16.63 -3.95 -4.37
N ASP A 4 -17.15 -2.72 -4.45
CA ASP A 4 -16.33 -1.53 -4.63
C ASP A 4 -15.35 -1.40 -3.46
N ASP A 5 -14.14 -0.92 -3.73
CA ASP A 5 -13.08 -0.78 -2.74
C ASP A 5 -13.53 0.10 -1.56
N SER A 6 -14.33 1.13 -1.83
CA SER A 6 -14.93 2.00 -0.83
C SER A 6 -15.91 1.26 0.11
N VAL A 7 -16.64 0.28 -0.42
CA VAL A 7 -17.57 -0.56 0.36
C VAL A 7 -16.79 -1.49 1.29
N LEU A 8 -15.70 -2.09 0.80
CA LEU A 8 -14.82 -2.92 1.62
C LEU A 8 -14.24 -2.12 2.79
N VAL A 9 -13.74 -0.91 2.55
CA VAL A 9 -13.20 -0.03 3.61
C VAL A 9 -14.28 0.29 4.65
N ARG A 10 -15.47 0.70 4.22
CA ARG A 10 -16.57 1.01 5.15
C ARG A 10 -16.96 -0.18 6.03
N ARG A 11 -17.01 -1.38 5.45
CA ARG A 11 -17.29 -2.62 6.20
C ARG A 11 -16.17 -2.94 7.18
N MET A 12 -14.90 -2.76 6.80
CA MET A 12 -13.78 -2.92 7.73
C MET A 12 -13.84 -1.95 8.91
N VAL A 13 -14.19 -0.68 8.68
CA VAL A 13 -14.38 0.33 9.75
C VAL A 13 -15.48 -0.11 10.72
N SER A 14 -16.53 -0.77 10.24
CA SER A 14 -17.60 -1.32 11.10
C SER A 14 -17.21 -2.59 11.86
N GLY A 15 -15.98 -3.11 11.68
CA GLY A 15 -15.50 -4.33 12.33
C GLY A 15 -15.89 -5.63 11.62
N ASP A 16 -16.38 -5.56 10.38
CA ASP A 16 -16.74 -6.74 9.59
C ASP A 16 -15.49 -7.47 9.07
N LYS A 17 -15.14 -8.57 9.73
CA LYS A 17 -14.00 -9.42 9.37
C LYS A 17 -14.15 -10.06 7.98
N THR A 18 -15.37 -10.23 7.47
CA THR A 18 -15.59 -10.82 6.15
C THR A 18 -15.16 -9.89 5.01
N ALA A 19 -15.16 -8.57 5.26
CA ALA A 19 -14.63 -7.59 4.32
C ALA A 19 -13.11 -7.71 4.17
N LEU A 20 -12.39 -8.00 5.27
CA LEU A 20 -10.95 -8.26 5.22
C LEU A 20 -10.64 -9.55 4.47
N ALA A 21 -11.42 -10.62 4.68
CA ALA A 21 -11.28 -11.85 3.90
C ALA A 21 -11.51 -11.61 2.40
N THR A 22 -12.54 -10.83 2.06
CA THR A 22 -12.82 -10.47 0.66
C THR A 22 -11.69 -9.64 0.04
N ALA A 23 -11.12 -8.70 0.80
CA ALA A 23 -9.94 -7.95 0.36
C ALA A 23 -8.70 -8.85 0.22
N PHE A 24 -8.51 -9.80 1.14
CA PHE A 24 -7.45 -10.80 1.06
C PHE A 24 -7.55 -11.60 -0.24
N ASP A 25 -8.69 -12.25 -0.50
CA ASP A 25 -8.89 -13.07 -1.69
C ASP A 25 -8.67 -12.28 -2.99
N ARG A 26 -9.06 -11.00 -2.98
CA ARG A 26 -8.93 -10.11 -4.13
C ARG A 26 -7.51 -9.62 -4.37
N PHE A 27 -6.79 -9.22 -3.32
CA PHE A 27 -5.51 -8.50 -3.45
C PHE A 27 -4.29 -9.37 -3.14
N ALA A 28 -4.43 -10.48 -2.41
CA ALA A 28 -3.31 -11.37 -2.10
C ALA A 28 -2.57 -11.85 -3.37
N PRO A 29 -3.23 -12.24 -4.48
CA PRO A 29 -2.51 -12.68 -5.67
C PRO A 29 -1.59 -11.61 -6.27
N VAL A 30 -2.07 -10.37 -6.40
CA VAL A 30 -1.26 -9.26 -6.94
C VAL A 30 -0.16 -8.82 -5.96
N LEU A 31 -0.46 -8.77 -4.67
CA LEU A 31 0.54 -8.45 -3.64
C LEU A 31 1.61 -9.53 -3.54
N THR A 32 1.25 -10.80 -3.72
CA THR A 32 2.20 -11.92 -3.73
C THR A 32 3.15 -11.81 -4.91
N ARG A 33 2.63 -11.57 -6.13
CA ARG A 33 3.48 -11.35 -7.32
C ARG A 33 4.46 -10.20 -7.11
N TYR A 34 3.97 -9.08 -6.58
CA TYR A 34 4.80 -7.91 -6.33
C TYR A 34 5.83 -8.17 -5.22
N ALA A 35 5.41 -8.77 -4.09
CA ALA A 35 6.29 -9.09 -2.97
C ALA A 35 7.43 -10.03 -3.38
N TRP A 36 7.16 -11.03 -4.23
CA TRP A 36 8.19 -11.90 -4.81
C TRP A 36 9.29 -11.15 -5.55
N ALA A 37 8.96 -10.03 -6.19
CA ALA A 37 9.93 -9.22 -6.92
C ALA A 37 10.78 -8.33 -6.01
N VAL A 38 10.35 -8.09 -4.76
CA VAL A 38 11.00 -7.13 -3.85
C VAL A 38 11.56 -7.74 -2.57
N THR A 39 11.28 -9.01 -2.29
CA THR A 39 11.79 -9.72 -1.11
C THR A 39 12.83 -10.78 -1.47
N ALA A 40 13.49 -11.32 -0.44
CA ALA A 40 14.58 -12.28 -0.57
C ALA A 40 14.10 -13.73 -0.63
N THR A 41 13.08 -14.04 0.16
CA THR A 41 12.64 -15.40 0.45
C THR A 41 11.12 -15.51 0.39
N SER A 42 10.61 -16.73 0.19
CA SER A 42 9.18 -17.00 0.22
C SER A 42 8.54 -16.69 1.59
N ALA A 43 9.29 -16.80 2.69
CA ALA A 43 8.79 -16.46 4.02
C ALA A 43 8.56 -14.95 4.16
N ASP A 44 9.45 -14.14 3.58
CA ASP A 44 9.28 -12.69 3.55
C ASP A 44 8.08 -12.27 2.68
N VAL A 45 7.82 -12.99 1.58
CA VAL A 45 6.65 -12.73 0.72
C VAL A 45 5.36 -12.84 1.52
N GLU A 46 5.15 -13.97 2.20
CA GLU A 46 3.93 -14.20 2.97
C GLU A 46 3.79 -13.15 4.08
N HIS A 47 4.88 -12.89 4.81
CA HIS A 47 4.89 -11.92 5.90
C HIS A 47 4.50 -10.51 5.42
N VAL A 48 5.11 -10.04 4.33
CA VAL A 48 4.84 -8.71 3.76
C VAL A 48 3.39 -8.58 3.27
N VAL A 49 2.84 -9.63 2.64
CA VAL A 49 1.44 -9.63 2.21
C VAL A 49 0.49 -9.56 3.42
N GLN A 50 0.76 -10.36 4.45
CA GLN A 50 -0.02 -10.34 5.69
C GLN A 50 0.04 -8.99 6.39
N GLU A 51 1.22 -8.40 6.56
CA GLU A 51 1.39 -7.09 7.18
C GLU A 51 0.73 -5.96 6.37
N SER A 52 0.70 -6.07 5.05
CA SER A 52 0.00 -5.11 4.18
C SER A 52 -1.51 -5.13 4.40
N LEU A 53 -2.12 -6.32 4.46
CA LEU A 53 -3.55 -6.47 4.71
C LEU A 53 -3.93 -6.17 6.16
N LEU A 54 -3.04 -6.47 7.11
CA LEU A 54 -3.20 -6.07 8.50
C LEU A 54 -3.13 -4.55 8.66
N SER A 55 -2.24 -3.90 7.91
CA SER A 55 -2.16 -2.44 7.84
C SER A 55 -3.45 -1.86 7.28
N LEU A 56 -4.02 -2.47 6.23
CA LEU A 56 -5.33 -2.08 5.70
C LEU A 56 -6.39 -2.10 6.80
N TRP A 57 -6.50 -3.19 7.56
CA TRP A 57 -7.47 -3.28 8.66
C TRP A 57 -7.25 -2.21 9.74
N LYS A 58 -6.00 -2.03 10.19
CA LYS A 58 -5.64 -1.07 11.26
C LYS A 58 -5.82 0.39 10.88
N HIS A 59 -5.76 0.69 9.59
CA HIS A 59 -5.81 2.05 9.04
C HIS A 59 -7.03 2.29 8.15
N ALA A 60 -7.98 1.35 8.08
CA ALA A 60 -9.22 1.50 7.34
C ALA A 60 -9.97 2.75 7.80
N ASP A 61 -10.00 2.97 9.12
CA ASP A 61 -10.45 4.25 9.68
C ASP A 61 -9.38 5.32 9.47
N GLY A 62 -9.68 6.21 8.52
CA GLY A 62 -8.80 7.28 8.12
C GLY A 62 -7.92 6.99 6.89
N LEU A 63 -8.24 5.96 6.11
CA LEU A 63 -7.54 5.70 4.87
C LEU A 63 -7.81 6.82 3.85
N TYR A 64 -6.75 7.44 3.32
CA TYR A 64 -6.87 8.43 2.26
C TYR A 64 -6.67 7.79 0.89
N LEU A 65 -7.76 7.64 0.14
CA LEU A 65 -7.80 7.09 -1.21
C LEU A 65 -8.36 8.16 -2.19
N PRO A 66 -7.51 8.87 -2.95
CA PRO A 66 -7.95 9.97 -3.83
C PRO A 66 -9.02 9.59 -4.85
N THR A 67 -8.93 8.36 -5.39
CA THR A 67 -9.84 7.80 -6.40
C THR A 67 -10.73 6.69 -5.85
N GLY A 68 -10.59 6.36 -4.56
CA GLY A 68 -11.28 5.24 -3.93
C GLY A 68 -10.63 3.86 -4.16
N LEU A 69 -9.54 3.75 -4.92
CA LEU A 69 -8.88 2.46 -5.20
C LEU A 69 -7.93 2.03 -4.07
N LEU A 70 -8.04 0.77 -3.64
CA LEU A 70 -7.21 0.19 -2.58
C LEU A 70 -5.87 -0.34 -3.08
N LEU A 71 -5.85 -0.89 -4.29
CA LEU A 71 -4.66 -1.51 -4.87
C LEU A 71 -3.42 -0.58 -4.86
N PRO A 72 -3.53 0.70 -5.28
CA PRO A 72 -2.42 1.65 -5.26
C PRO A 72 -1.77 1.78 -3.87
N TRP A 73 -2.61 1.96 -2.85
CA TRP A 73 -2.18 2.10 -1.47
C TRP A 73 -1.54 0.80 -0.94
N LEU A 74 -2.14 -0.36 -1.27
CA LEU A 74 -1.63 -1.66 -0.85
C LEU A 74 -0.25 -1.96 -1.43
N LEU A 75 0.02 -1.60 -2.69
CA LEU A 75 1.35 -1.76 -3.28
C LEU A 75 2.40 -0.88 -2.58
N ALA A 76 2.03 0.36 -2.25
CA ALA A 76 2.92 1.27 -1.50
C ALA A 76 3.24 0.74 -0.09
N VAL A 77 2.23 0.22 0.62
CA VAL A 77 2.43 -0.38 1.95
C VAL A 77 3.24 -1.67 1.89
N CYS A 78 2.94 -2.53 0.92
CA CYS A 78 3.69 -3.77 0.67
C CYS A 78 5.18 -3.48 0.44
N ARG A 79 5.47 -2.47 -0.38
CA ARG A 79 6.82 -1.97 -0.59
C ARG A 79 7.46 -1.51 0.73
N SER A 80 6.75 -0.74 1.55
CA SER A 80 7.27 -0.26 2.84
C SER A 80 7.64 -1.42 3.77
N HIS A 81 6.86 -2.49 3.80
CA HIS A 81 7.13 -3.68 4.62
C HIS A 81 8.29 -4.53 4.09
N ALA A 82 8.57 -4.50 2.79
CA ALA A 82 9.72 -5.20 2.19
C ALA A 82 11.09 -4.58 2.58
N GLY A 83 11.12 -3.42 3.24
CA GLY A 83 12.34 -2.83 3.78
C GLY A 83 13.32 -2.25 2.74
N PRO A 84 14.61 -2.02 3.08
CA PRO A 84 15.58 -1.35 2.21
C PRO A 84 15.82 -2.07 0.89
N ARG A 85 15.81 -3.40 0.89
CA ARG A 85 16.00 -4.20 -0.33
C ARG A 85 14.94 -3.91 -1.38
N GLY A 86 13.69 -3.73 -0.97
CA GLY A 86 12.63 -3.31 -1.87
C GLY A 86 12.90 -1.93 -2.51
N ALA A 87 13.69 -1.08 -1.86
CA ALA A 87 14.04 0.26 -2.37
C ALA A 87 15.04 0.16 -3.49
N ASP A 88 16.07 -0.65 -3.25
CA ASP A 88 17.16 -0.84 -4.19
C ASP A 88 16.69 -1.54 -5.47
N VAL A 89 15.71 -2.46 -5.38
CA VAL A 89 15.12 -3.07 -6.57
C VAL A 89 14.09 -2.18 -7.28
N ALA A 90 13.67 -1.04 -6.72
CA ALA A 90 12.64 -0.21 -7.33
C ALA A 90 13.04 0.56 -8.61
N GLY A 91 14.14 0.16 -9.26
CA GLY A 91 14.57 0.65 -10.58
C GLY A 91 13.72 0.17 -11.76
N GLY A 92 12.40 0.03 -11.62
CA GLY A 92 11.48 -0.35 -12.71
C GLY A 92 11.21 -1.85 -12.87
N GLU A 93 12.18 -2.71 -12.52
CA GLU A 93 12.08 -4.17 -12.68
C GLU A 93 10.87 -4.80 -11.93
N PRO A 94 10.59 -4.47 -10.64
CA PRO A 94 9.45 -5.04 -9.91
C PRO A 94 8.09 -4.54 -10.40
N LEU A 95 8.01 -3.33 -10.96
CA LEU A 95 6.78 -2.78 -11.52
C LEU A 95 6.27 -3.66 -12.66
N ARG A 96 7.14 -4.36 -13.39
CA ARG A 96 6.76 -5.27 -14.49
C ARG A 96 5.77 -6.35 -14.08
N TRP A 97 5.84 -6.82 -12.84
CA TRP A 97 4.98 -7.88 -12.32
C TRP A 97 3.55 -7.43 -12.01
N VAL A 98 3.35 -6.12 -11.96
CA VAL A 98 2.06 -5.46 -11.73
C VAL A 98 1.77 -4.42 -12.82
N GLN A 99 2.47 -4.45 -13.95
CA GLN A 99 2.35 -3.44 -15.00
C GLN A 99 0.92 -3.36 -15.55
N ASP A 100 0.30 -4.51 -15.82
CA ASP A 100 -1.09 -4.57 -16.30
C ASP A 100 -2.06 -4.02 -15.26
N ASP A 101 -1.84 -4.36 -13.99
CA ASP A 101 -2.65 -3.86 -12.88
C ASP A 101 -2.51 -2.34 -12.73
N LEU A 102 -1.30 -1.79 -12.89
CA LEU A 102 -1.01 -0.35 -12.83
C LEU A 102 -1.46 0.43 -14.07
N ALA A 103 -1.44 -0.20 -15.24
CA ALA A 103 -1.92 0.38 -16.49
C ALA A 103 -3.43 0.64 -16.42
N ALA A 104 -4.17 -0.23 -15.74
CA ALA A 104 -5.61 -0.08 -15.51
C ALA A 104 -5.97 1.01 -14.47
N LEU A 105 -5.00 1.54 -13.73
CA LEU A 105 -5.24 2.59 -12.74
C LEU A 105 -5.45 3.97 -13.39
N PRO A 106 -6.25 4.85 -12.78
CA PRO A 106 -6.26 6.27 -13.08
C PRO A 106 -4.86 6.89 -12.96
N ASP A 107 -4.57 7.91 -13.76
CA ASP A 107 -3.25 8.55 -13.78
C ASP A 107 -2.80 9.07 -12.41
N THR A 108 -3.74 9.59 -11.60
CA THR A 108 -3.51 10.03 -10.22
C THR A 108 -2.91 8.92 -9.36
N ASP A 109 -3.50 7.72 -9.41
CA ASP A 109 -3.05 6.58 -8.62
C ASP A 109 -1.76 5.99 -9.15
N ARG A 110 -1.62 5.90 -10.47
CA ARG A 110 -0.38 5.45 -11.10
C ARG A 110 0.78 6.30 -10.64
N ARG A 111 0.60 7.63 -10.61
CA ARG A 111 1.65 8.56 -10.18
C ARG A 111 1.96 8.46 -8.69
N LEU A 112 0.94 8.26 -7.84
CA LEU A 112 1.17 8.00 -6.40
C LEU A 112 2.01 6.74 -6.18
N VAL A 113 1.64 5.67 -6.86
CA VAL A 113 2.33 4.38 -6.78
C VAL A 113 3.75 4.49 -7.29
N GLU A 114 3.97 5.18 -8.40
CA GLU A 114 5.31 5.44 -8.95
C GLU A 114 6.19 6.18 -7.94
N LEU A 115 5.71 7.27 -7.33
CA LEU A 115 6.44 8.01 -6.28
C LEU A 115 6.75 7.13 -5.05
N CYS A 116 5.83 6.24 -4.67
CA CYS A 116 6.06 5.36 -3.51
C CYS A 116 7.05 4.25 -3.84
N LEU A 117 6.90 3.63 -5.00
CA LEU A 117 7.69 2.49 -5.42
C LEU A 117 9.11 2.95 -5.78
N VAL A 118 9.23 3.89 -6.73
CA VAL A 118 10.50 4.31 -7.34
C VAL A 118 11.25 5.30 -6.44
N ASP A 119 10.57 6.34 -5.96
CA ASP A 119 11.21 7.39 -5.16
C ASP A 119 11.23 7.07 -3.65
N GLY A 120 10.71 5.90 -3.26
CA GLY A 120 10.66 5.46 -1.86
C GLY A 120 9.86 6.39 -0.94
N ARG A 121 8.97 7.22 -1.49
CA ARG A 121 8.14 8.14 -0.72
C ARG A 121 7.08 7.37 0.06
N THR A 122 6.69 7.89 1.21
CA THR A 122 5.47 7.40 1.87
C THR A 122 4.24 7.82 1.08
N TRP A 123 3.14 7.08 1.23
CA TRP A 123 1.86 7.42 0.58
C TRP A 123 1.42 8.87 0.85
N ALA A 124 1.61 9.35 2.08
CA ALA A 124 1.27 10.71 2.47
C ALA A 124 2.15 11.77 1.78
N GLU A 125 3.46 11.51 1.67
CA GLU A 125 4.39 12.40 0.95
C GLU A 125 4.11 12.40 -0.55
N ALA A 126 3.84 11.24 -1.15
CA ALA A 126 3.46 11.14 -2.55
C ALA A 126 2.19 11.95 -2.86
N ALA A 127 1.16 11.84 -2.01
CA ALA A 127 -0.05 12.65 -2.13
C ALA A 127 0.26 14.15 -2.05
N GLN A 128 1.04 14.57 -1.05
CA GLN A 128 1.43 15.98 -0.91
C GLN A 128 2.19 16.51 -2.12
N LEU A 129 3.12 15.72 -2.70
CA LEU A 129 3.88 16.10 -3.89
C LEU A 129 3.00 16.28 -5.13
N LEU A 130 1.90 15.54 -5.23
CA LEU A 130 0.92 15.70 -6.31
C LEU A 130 -0.11 16.81 -6.03
N GLY A 131 0.06 17.58 -4.96
CA GLY A 131 -0.91 18.59 -4.54
C GLY A 131 -2.23 18.00 -4.04
N LEU A 132 -2.29 16.67 -3.89
CA LEU A 132 -3.41 15.97 -3.28
C LEU A 132 -3.27 16.16 -1.78
N ARG A 133 -4.06 17.07 -1.22
CA ARG A 133 -4.18 17.19 0.23
C ARG A 133 -4.67 15.84 0.74
N PRO A 134 -3.89 15.10 1.56
CA PRO A 134 -4.45 13.97 2.27
C PRO A 134 -5.62 14.52 3.09
N GLY A 135 -6.84 14.17 2.71
CA GLY A 135 -8.02 14.46 3.51
C GLY A 135 -7.78 13.82 4.86
N GLY A 136 -7.41 14.63 5.85
CA GLY A 136 -6.86 14.14 7.09
C GLY A 136 -7.92 13.45 7.95
N PRO A 137 -7.62 12.28 8.51
CA PRO A 137 -8.19 11.81 9.77
C PRO A 137 -7.33 12.32 10.93
N ALA A 138 -7.97 12.55 12.08
CA ALA A 138 -7.39 13.19 13.28
C ALA A 138 -5.98 12.65 13.66
N PRO A 139 -5.11 13.50 14.26
CA PRO A 139 -3.74 13.13 14.55
C PRO A 139 -3.67 11.89 15.46
N ARG A 140 -3.01 10.83 14.97
CA ARG A 140 -2.60 9.72 15.83
C ARG A 140 -1.44 10.18 16.72
N ARG A 141 -1.77 10.44 17.99
CA ARG A 141 -0.80 10.67 19.06
C ARG A 141 0.00 9.39 19.26
N GLY A 142 1.31 9.46 19.01
CA GLY A 142 2.28 8.44 19.39
C GLY A 142 2.67 7.47 18.28
N SER A 143 3.77 7.76 17.58
CA SER A 143 5.02 6.99 17.67
C SER A 143 5.93 7.35 16.51
N ARG A 144 6.84 8.31 16.75
CA ARG A 144 8.13 8.36 16.08
C ARG A 144 9.16 8.71 17.14
N ALA A 145 9.66 7.67 17.79
CA ALA A 145 11.01 7.72 18.32
C ALA A 145 11.96 7.62 17.11
N THR A 146 12.33 8.78 16.57
CA THR A 146 13.57 8.94 15.82
C THR A 146 14.73 8.67 16.75
N LYS A 147 15.55 7.66 16.42
CA LYS A 147 16.99 7.70 16.67
C LYS A 147 17.61 7.59 15.28
N GLU A 148 17.79 8.72 14.62
CA GLU A 148 19.02 9.54 14.63
C GLU A 148 20.28 8.73 14.24
N VAL A 149 20.76 9.11 13.07
CA VAL A 149 22.04 8.83 12.45
C VAL A 149 23.12 9.73 13.10
N GLN A 150 24.37 9.23 13.08
CA GLN A 150 25.66 9.93 13.25
C GLN A 150 26.13 10.34 14.65
N ARG A 151 27.12 9.58 15.16
CA ARG A 151 28.48 10.09 15.37
C ARG A 151 29.51 8.95 15.37
#